data_AF-A0A962D3T9-F1
#
_entry.id   AF-A0A962D3T9-F1
#
_cell.length_a   1.000
_cell.length_b   1.000
_cell.length_c   1.000
_cell.angle_alpha   90.00
_cell.angle_beta   90.00
_cell.angle_gamma   90.00
#
_symmetry.space_group_name_H-M   'P 1'
#
loop_
_entity.id
_entity.type
_entity.pdbx_description
1 polymer ?
#
loop_
_entity_poly.entity_id
_entity_poly.type
_entity_poly.pdbx_seq_one_letter_code
_entity_poly.pdbx_strand_id
1 'polypeptide(L)'
;MLRSMLLSVCLCCGVPLWAQVQPQPAPVLEGAWEMQAVHWRSGERSQSIDPAQPGLFLFTPTHYSIMWSPSQLPRVPFAKLAEPTEAEILAGFRSIVFNGGRYEATADTVTTTAMVAKVPGFEGGQQFYRYHIDGELLHLTMFDETYPDGSKPAWSGRVETEFVLRRAAAAVAPKPSIGAAMSALQAGDGESARAMATQLTELEPGNAMAWRTLGSICISLKDLPCARAALRQGLELTPDAPQLLYNLA
;
A
#
# COMPACT_ATOMS: atom_id res chain seq x y z
N MET A 1 69.56 2.76 -44.67
CA MET A 1 68.34 1.97 -44.94
C MET A 1 68.00 1.16 -43.69
N LEU A 2 67.01 1.60 -42.91
CA LEU A 2 66.01 0.79 -42.17
C LEU A 2 65.24 1.74 -41.24
N ARG A 3 63.94 1.93 -41.51
CA ARG A 3 63.00 2.60 -40.61
C ARG A 3 62.49 1.55 -39.62
N SER A 4 62.74 1.72 -38.34
CA SER A 4 62.13 0.90 -37.28
C SER A 4 60.70 1.35 -37.02
N MET A 5 59.72 0.50 -37.34
CA MET A 5 58.33 0.61 -36.89
C MET A 5 58.26 0.17 -35.43
N LEU A 6 57.87 1.08 -34.53
CA LEU A 6 57.43 0.74 -33.17
C LEU A 6 55.95 0.35 -33.24
N LEU A 7 55.66 -0.91 -32.91
CA LEU A 7 54.31 -1.45 -32.75
C LEU A 7 53.81 -1.07 -31.34
N SER A 8 52.92 -0.08 -31.23
CA SER A 8 52.20 0.20 -29.98
C SER A 8 51.18 -0.91 -29.72
N VAL A 9 51.48 -1.78 -28.76
CA VAL A 9 50.50 -2.70 -28.19
C VAL A 9 49.63 -1.90 -27.22
N CYS A 10 48.41 -1.60 -27.64
CA CYS A 10 47.39 -1.00 -26.79
C CYS A 10 46.86 -2.09 -25.83
N LEU A 11 47.38 -2.12 -24.59
CA LEU A 11 46.77 -2.90 -23.52
C LEU A 11 45.44 -2.25 -23.14
N CYS A 12 44.34 -2.73 -23.72
CA CYS A 12 43.01 -2.48 -23.17
C CYS A 12 42.91 -3.22 -21.82
N CYS A 13 43.16 -2.51 -20.72
CA CYS A 13 42.83 -2.96 -19.38
C CYS A 13 41.31 -3.11 -19.26
N GLY A 14 40.80 -4.30 -19.55
CA GLY A 14 39.43 -4.68 -19.23
C GLY A 14 39.27 -4.74 -17.71
N VAL A 15 38.73 -3.68 -17.12
CA VAL A 15 38.28 -3.71 -15.73
C VAL A 15 37.10 -4.69 -15.67
N PRO A 16 37.15 -5.76 -14.86
CA PRO A 16 36.02 -6.66 -14.75
C PRO A 16 34.84 -5.87 -14.20
N LEU A 17 33.75 -5.85 -14.97
CA LEU A 17 32.47 -5.26 -14.60
C LEU A 17 31.85 -6.16 -13.53
N TRP A 18 32.35 -6.09 -12.29
CA TRP A 18 31.55 -6.52 -11.15
C TRP A 18 30.38 -5.55 -11.09
N ALA A 19 29.23 -6.00 -11.57
CA ALA A 19 27.97 -5.37 -11.25
C ALA A 19 27.93 -5.29 -9.72
N GLN A 20 28.14 -4.08 -9.19
CA GLN A 20 27.80 -3.80 -7.81
C GLN A 20 26.29 -4.02 -7.74
N VAL A 21 25.89 -5.19 -7.25
CA VAL A 21 24.52 -5.44 -6.84
C VAL A 21 24.28 -4.44 -5.72
N GLN A 22 23.76 -3.28 -6.07
CA GLN A 22 23.27 -2.31 -5.11
C GLN A 22 22.22 -3.07 -4.28
N PRO A 23 22.30 -3.03 -2.93
CA PRO A 23 21.29 -3.67 -2.12
C PRO A 23 19.93 -3.10 -2.55
N GLN A 24 19.07 -3.99 -3.05
CA GLN A 24 17.73 -3.60 -3.43
C GLN A 24 17.06 -3.00 -2.19
N PRO A 25 16.43 -1.81 -2.30
CA PRO A 25 15.72 -1.23 -1.17
C PRO A 25 14.72 -2.26 -0.65
N ALA A 26 14.62 -2.39 0.68
CA ALA A 26 13.76 -3.38 1.31
C ALA A 26 12.32 -3.23 0.77
N PRO A 27 11.61 -4.34 0.53
CA PRO A 27 10.24 -4.28 0.04
C PRO A 27 9.34 -3.50 1.02
N VAL A 28 8.56 -2.55 0.50
CA VAL A 28 7.67 -1.72 1.32
C VAL A 28 6.45 -2.55 1.74
N LEU A 29 6.44 -2.94 3.02
CA LEU A 29 5.33 -3.65 3.68
C LEU A 29 4.11 -2.77 3.91
N GLU A 30 4.28 -1.45 3.99
CA GLU A 30 3.18 -0.51 4.26
C GLU A 30 2.03 -0.66 3.26
N GLY A 31 0.81 -0.52 3.78
CA GLY A 31 -0.42 -0.63 3.03
C GLY A 31 -1.38 -1.67 3.61
N ALA A 32 -2.43 -1.94 2.84
CA ALA A 32 -3.43 -2.95 3.12
C ALA A 32 -3.19 -4.19 2.25
N TRP A 33 -3.38 -5.35 2.84
CA TRP A 33 -3.14 -6.66 2.23
C TRP A 33 -4.31 -7.59 2.50
N GLU A 34 -4.89 -8.14 1.43
CA GLU A 34 -6.10 -8.96 1.43
C GLU A 34 -5.75 -10.44 1.28
N MET A 35 -6.28 -11.27 2.17
CA MET A 35 -6.04 -12.71 2.19
C MET A 35 -6.45 -13.39 0.88
N GLN A 36 -5.56 -14.21 0.32
CA GLN A 36 -5.81 -15.07 -0.83
C GLN A 36 -5.80 -16.54 -0.42
N ALA A 37 -4.79 -16.97 0.33
CA ALA A 37 -4.63 -18.35 0.78
C ALA A 37 -3.92 -18.42 2.14
N VAL A 38 -4.15 -19.53 2.85
CA VAL A 38 -3.40 -19.88 4.08
C VAL A 38 -2.89 -21.31 3.96
N HIS A 39 -1.61 -21.52 4.20
CA HIS A 39 -0.96 -22.83 4.17
C HIS A 39 -0.31 -23.13 5.52
N TRP A 40 -0.64 -24.28 6.11
CA TRP A 40 0.04 -24.79 7.30
C TRP A 40 1.01 -25.89 6.89
N ARG A 41 2.25 -25.80 7.34
CA ARG A 41 3.30 -26.79 7.06
C ARG A 41 3.85 -27.34 8.36
N SER A 42 3.98 -28.66 8.46
CA SER A 42 4.62 -29.34 9.59
C SER A 42 5.37 -30.56 9.09
N GLY A 43 6.70 -30.45 8.97
CA GLY A 43 7.52 -31.45 8.28
C GLY A 43 7.03 -31.67 6.86
N GLU A 44 6.73 -32.92 6.50
CA GLU A 44 6.20 -33.29 5.18
C GLU A 44 4.69 -33.07 5.01
N ARG A 45 3.97 -32.73 6.10
CA ARG A 45 2.51 -32.54 6.04
C ARG A 45 2.19 -31.09 5.73
N SER A 46 1.29 -30.89 4.77
CA SER A 46 0.75 -29.58 4.43
C SER A 46 -0.78 -29.60 4.42
N GLN A 47 -1.40 -28.57 4.98
CA GLN A 47 -2.83 -28.28 4.85
C GLN A 47 -2.99 -26.88 4.27
N SER A 48 -4.07 -26.63 3.53
CA SER A 48 -4.29 -25.32 2.91
C SER A 48 -5.78 -24.96 2.86
N ILE A 49 -6.04 -23.65 2.88
CA ILE A 49 -7.32 -23.06 2.51
C ILE A 49 -7.04 -22.11 1.36
N ASP A 50 -7.46 -22.49 0.17
CA ASP A 50 -7.27 -21.75 -1.08
C ASP A 50 -8.52 -21.98 -1.98
N PRO A 51 -9.36 -20.96 -2.23
CA PRO A 51 -9.24 -19.60 -1.68
C PRO A 51 -9.55 -19.55 -0.19
N ALA A 52 -8.83 -18.69 0.53
CA ALA A 52 -9.09 -18.38 1.93
C ALA A 52 -10.36 -17.54 2.12
N GLN A 53 -10.91 -17.58 3.33
CA GLN A 53 -11.93 -16.63 3.75
C GLN A 53 -11.33 -15.21 3.86
N PRO A 54 -12.17 -14.15 3.79
CA PRO A 54 -11.69 -12.79 3.89
C PRO A 54 -10.80 -12.56 5.12
N GLY A 55 -9.67 -11.90 4.88
CA GLY A 55 -8.74 -11.46 5.91
C GLY A 55 -8.01 -10.21 5.44
N LEU A 56 -7.66 -9.35 6.39
CA LEU A 56 -7.04 -8.06 6.15
C LEU A 56 -5.85 -7.87 7.08
N PHE A 57 -4.71 -7.56 6.48
CA PHE A 57 -3.47 -7.23 7.17
C PHE A 57 -3.13 -5.78 6.80
N LEU A 58 -2.96 -4.94 7.81
CA LEU A 58 -2.63 -3.53 7.66
C LEU A 58 -1.24 -3.30 8.24
N PHE A 59 -0.39 -2.62 7.50
CA PHE A 59 0.89 -2.10 7.98
C PHE A 59 0.93 -0.59 7.73
N THR A 60 1.22 0.15 8.79
CA THR A 60 1.55 1.59 8.76
C THR A 60 3.04 1.74 9.07
N PRO A 61 3.64 2.94 9.03
CA PRO A 61 5.08 3.08 9.30
C PRO A 61 5.57 2.50 10.65
N THR A 62 4.68 2.33 11.64
CA THR A 62 5.06 1.89 13.00
C THR A 62 4.14 0.84 13.62
N HIS A 63 2.97 0.60 13.03
CA HIS A 63 1.94 -0.27 13.59
C HIS A 63 1.38 -1.23 12.57
N TYR A 64 0.88 -2.35 13.06
CA TYR A 64 0.20 -3.35 12.27
C TYR A 64 -1.17 -3.70 12.88
N SER A 65 -2.06 -4.24 12.06
CA SER A 65 -3.32 -4.83 12.49
C SER A 65 -3.65 -6.01 11.59
N ILE A 66 -4.03 -7.14 12.19
CA ILE A 66 -4.42 -8.34 11.44
C ILE A 66 -5.81 -8.79 11.86
N MET A 67 -6.59 -9.26 10.89
CA MET A 67 -7.85 -9.93 11.13
C MET A 67 -8.14 -10.94 10.03
N TRP A 68 -8.49 -12.17 10.39
CA TRP A 68 -8.76 -13.23 9.40
C TRP A 68 -9.53 -14.40 10.02
N SER A 69 -10.06 -15.29 9.17
CA SER A 69 -10.84 -16.46 9.62
C SER A 69 -10.09 -17.77 9.31
N PRO A 70 -9.72 -18.58 10.32
CA PRO A 70 -8.99 -19.84 10.13
C PRO A 70 -9.92 -21.01 9.78
N SER A 71 -10.86 -20.79 8.85
CA SER A 71 -11.88 -21.76 8.45
C SER A 71 -12.01 -21.77 6.93
N GLN A 72 -12.26 -22.94 6.36
CA GLN A 72 -12.56 -23.07 4.93
C GLN A 72 -13.97 -22.56 4.60
N LEU A 73 -14.92 -22.75 5.52
CA LEU A 73 -16.30 -22.31 5.35
C LEU A 73 -16.48 -20.85 5.80
N PRO A 74 -17.38 -20.09 5.15
CA PRO A 74 -17.77 -18.76 5.59
C PRO A 74 -18.29 -18.75 7.03
N ARG A 75 -18.10 -17.61 7.71
CA ARG A 75 -18.64 -17.40 9.05
C ARG A 75 -20.16 -17.38 8.99
N VAL A 76 -20.78 -18.05 9.96
CA VAL A 76 -22.24 -18.08 10.09
C VAL A 76 -22.72 -16.72 10.62
N PRO A 77 -23.64 -16.03 9.92
CA PRO A 77 -24.19 -14.76 10.39
C PRO A 77 -25.12 -14.98 11.58
N PHE A 78 -25.29 -13.96 12.41
CA PHE A 78 -26.29 -13.98 13.47
C PHE A 78 -27.70 -13.94 12.87
N ALA A 79 -28.65 -14.65 13.47
CA ALA A 79 -30.04 -14.63 13.06
C ALA A 79 -30.64 -13.22 13.18
N LYS A 80 -30.25 -12.47 14.23
CA LYS A 80 -30.53 -11.05 14.40
C LYS A 80 -29.22 -10.30 14.67
N LEU A 81 -28.75 -9.51 13.69
CA LEU A 81 -27.44 -8.85 13.77
C LEU A 81 -27.26 -7.93 14.98
N ALA A 82 -28.31 -7.23 15.40
CA ALA A 82 -28.27 -6.28 16.51
C ALA A 82 -28.50 -6.93 17.89
N GLU A 83 -28.94 -8.19 17.92
CA GLU A 83 -29.34 -8.90 19.14
C GLU A 83 -28.96 -10.39 19.04
N PRO A 84 -27.66 -10.71 18.95
CA PRO A 84 -27.22 -12.10 18.87
C PRO A 84 -27.39 -12.83 20.21
N THR A 85 -27.63 -14.13 20.13
CA THR A 85 -27.61 -15.01 21.30
C THR A 85 -26.18 -15.21 21.81
N GLU A 86 -26.02 -15.60 23.08
CA GLU A 86 -24.69 -15.92 23.64
C GLU A 86 -23.97 -17.02 22.86
N ALA A 87 -24.70 -18.02 22.38
CA ALA A 87 -24.15 -19.11 21.57
C ALA A 87 -23.61 -18.59 20.23
N GLU A 88 -24.33 -17.67 19.59
CA GLU A 88 -23.88 -17.00 18.37
C GLU A 88 -22.67 -16.11 18.62
N ILE A 89 -22.65 -15.34 19.71
CA ILE A 89 -21.49 -14.52 20.10
C ILE A 89 -20.25 -15.41 20.28
N LEU A 90 -20.37 -16.51 21.02
CA LEU A 90 -19.27 -17.43 21.26
C LEU A 90 -18.75 -18.07 19.97
N ALA A 91 -19.65 -18.55 19.10
CA ALA A 91 -19.28 -19.11 17.80
C ALA A 91 -18.64 -18.04 16.89
N GLY A 92 -19.19 -16.83 16.89
CA GLY A 92 -18.67 -15.68 16.16
C GLY A 92 -17.26 -15.29 16.63
N PHE A 93 -17.00 -15.26 17.92
CA PHE A 93 -15.70 -14.92 18.50
C PHE A 93 -14.64 -16.04 18.30
N ARG A 94 -15.07 -17.31 18.31
CA ARG A 94 -14.19 -18.46 18.03
C ARG A 94 -13.74 -18.52 16.57
N SER A 95 -14.57 -18.04 15.64
CA SER A 95 -14.35 -18.16 14.19
C SER A 95 -13.44 -17.10 13.56
N ILE A 96 -12.98 -16.10 14.33
CA ILE A 96 -12.12 -15.02 13.82
C ILE A 96 -10.84 -14.92 14.65
N VAL A 97 -9.74 -14.52 14.04
CA VAL A 97 -8.47 -14.18 14.70
C VAL A 97 -8.22 -12.70 14.46
N PHE A 98 -7.79 -11.96 15.49
CA PHE A 98 -7.33 -10.59 15.34
C PHE A 98 -6.35 -10.22 16.45
N ASN A 99 -5.38 -9.40 16.09
CA ASN A 99 -4.53 -8.65 17.03
C ASN A 99 -3.94 -7.44 16.30
N GLY A 100 -3.35 -6.53 17.05
CA GLY A 100 -2.66 -5.37 16.49
C GLY A 100 -1.69 -4.78 17.49
N GLY A 101 -0.74 -4.00 16.99
CA GLY A 101 0.31 -3.44 17.82
C GLY A 101 1.42 -2.82 17.00
N ARG A 102 2.66 -2.91 17.50
CA ARG A 102 3.85 -2.42 16.82
C ARG A 102 4.56 -3.54 16.09
N TYR A 103 5.35 -3.19 15.10
CA TYR A 103 6.25 -4.15 14.46
C TYR A 103 7.58 -3.51 14.13
N GLU A 104 8.58 -4.37 13.99
CA GLU A 104 9.89 -4.06 13.43
C GLU A 104 10.11 -5.00 12.23
N ALA A 105 10.71 -4.49 11.16
CA ALA A 105 10.97 -5.25 9.95
C ALA A 105 12.44 -5.14 9.54
N THR A 106 13.01 -6.26 9.08
CA THR A 106 14.29 -6.33 8.35
C THR A 106 14.00 -6.47 6.86
N ALA A 107 14.99 -6.87 6.05
CA ALA A 107 14.79 -7.15 4.63
C ALA A 107 13.89 -8.38 4.36
N ASP A 108 13.83 -9.32 5.30
CA ASP A 108 13.26 -10.65 5.13
C ASP A 108 12.42 -11.13 6.32
N THR A 109 12.41 -10.39 7.43
CA THR A 109 11.64 -10.74 8.64
C THR A 109 10.81 -9.60 9.17
N VAL A 110 9.71 -9.95 9.84
CA VAL A 110 8.88 -9.04 10.63
C VAL A 110 8.74 -9.63 12.02
N THR A 111 8.94 -8.80 13.03
CA THR A 111 8.60 -9.13 14.42
C THR A 111 7.49 -8.20 14.87
N THR A 112 6.35 -8.76 15.24
CA THR A 112 5.24 -8.00 15.81
C THR A 112 5.29 -8.05 17.34
N THR A 113 4.79 -7.01 17.99
CA THR A 113 4.53 -6.97 19.44
C THR A 113 3.10 -6.51 19.66
N ALA A 114 2.27 -7.40 20.22
CA ALA A 114 0.84 -7.16 20.37
C ALA A 114 0.57 -6.07 21.42
N MET A 115 -0.22 -5.07 21.07
CA MET A 115 -0.78 -4.09 22.01
C MET A 115 -2.20 -4.47 22.43
N VAL A 116 -2.94 -5.13 21.53
CA VAL A 116 -4.29 -5.65 21.76
C VAL A 116 -4.43 -6.97 21.01
N ALA A 117 -5.06 -7.96 21.63
CA ALA A 117 -5.30 -9.26 21.00
C ALA A 117 -6.70 -9.81 21.32
N LYS A 118 -7.21 -10.67 20.44
CA LYS A 118 -8.41 -11.46 20.73
C LYS A 118 -8.23 -12.34 21.97
N VAL A 119 -7.01 -12.82 22.21
CA VAL A 119 -6.65 -13.68 23.33
C VAL A 119 -6.19 -12.79 24.48
N PRO A 120 -6.98 -12.65 25.57
CA PRO A 120 -6.57 -11.85 26.71
C PRO A 120 -5.29 -12.41 27.35
N GLY A 121 -4.35 -11.54 27.68
CA GLY A 121 -3.05 -11.93 28.24
C GLY A 121 -1.98 -12.19 27.19
N PHE A 122 -2.27 -11.98 25.91
CA PHE A 122 -1.25 -11.99 24.85
C PHE A 122 -0.63 -10.59 24.63
N GLU A 123 -1.11 -9.55 25.30
CA GLU A 123 -0.53 -8.20 25.23
C GLU A 123 0.96 -8.19 25.64
N GLY A 124 1.82 -7.65 24.79
CA GLY A 124 3.28 -7.74 24.90
C GLY A 124 3.90 -8.99 24.27
N GLY A 125 3.07 -9.96 23.87
CA GLY A 125 3.49 -11.15 23.15
C GLY A 125 3.99 -10.80 21.76
N GLN A 126 4.93 -11.62 21.27
CA GLN A 126 5.60 -11.40 19.99
C GLN A 126 5.30 -12.52 19.01
N GLN A 127 5.14 -12.17 17.74
CA GLN A 127 5.02 -13.14 16.64
C GLN A 127 6.09 -12.84 15.60
N PHE A 128 6.73 -13.89 15.09
CA PHE A 128 7.87 -13.78 14.19
C PHE A 128 7.51 -14.35 12.83
N TYR A 129 7.80 -13.56 11.80
CA TYR A 129 7.46 -13.87 10.43
C TYR A 129 8.69 -13.76 9.53
N ARG A 130 8.80 -14.68 8.57
CA ARG A 130 9.59 -14.48 7.36
C ARG A 130 8.67 -13.92 6.28
N TYR A 131 9.19 -13.07 5.40
CA TYR A 131 8.37 -12.55 4.31
C TYR A 131 9.15 -12.32 3.02
N HIS A 132 8.43 -12.33 1.91
CA HIS A 132 8.89 -11.80 0.63
C HIS A 132 7.70 -11.22 -0.15
N ILE A 133 7.98 -10.30 -1.07
CA ILE A 133 6.97 -9.65 -1.90
C ILE A 133 7.28 -9.93 -3.36
N ASP A 134 6.35 -10.61 -4.04
CA ASP A 134 6.40 -10.96 -5.46
C ASP A 134 5.33 -10.17 -6.22
N GLY A 135 5.72 -8.98 -6.70
CA GLY A 135 4.79 -8.04 -7.33
C GLY A 135 3.74 -7.54 -6.34
N GLU A 136 2.47 -7.94 -6.57
CA GLU A 136 1.34 -7.58 -5.71
C GLU A 136 1.07 -8.62 -4.61
N LEU A 137 1.85 -9.69 -4.52
CA LEU A 137 1.67 -10.74 -3.52
C LEU A 137 2.69 -10.62 -2.40
N LEU A 138 2.22 -10.59 -1.16
CA LEU A 138 3.01 -10.76 0.05
C LEU A 138 2.85 -12.19 0.54
N HIS A 139 3.97 -12.89 0.61
CA HIS A 139 4.08 -14.17 1.29
C HIS A 139 4.62 -13.91 2.69
N LEU A 140 3.80 -14.20 3.70
CA LEU A 140 4.12 -13.93 5.11
C LEU A 140 4.03 -15.23 5.91
N THR A 141 5.16 -15.78 6.33
CA THR A 141 5.23 -17.06 7.03
C THR A 141 5.51 -16.87 8.51
N MET A 142 4.51 -17.09 9.35
CA MET A 142 4.66 -17.15 10.80
C MET A 142 5.32 -18.48 11.18
N PHE A 143 6.43 -18.41 11.91
CA PHE A 143 7.21 -19.61 12.29
C PHE A 143 7.47 -19.71 13.80
N ASP A 144 7.27 -18.61 14.53
CA ASP A 144 7.52 -18.56 15.97
C ASP A 144 6.60 -17.55 16.66
N GLU A 145 6.40 -17.74 17.96
CA GLU A 145 5.60 -16.90 18.85
C GLU A 145 6.17 -16.99 20.26
N THR A 146 6.18 -15.87 20.98
CA THR A 146 6.63 -15.78 22.38
C THR A 146 5.58 -15.05 23.19
N TYR A 147 5.12 -15.67 24.27
CA TYR A 147 4.16 -15.07 25.20
C TYR A 147 4.82 -14.00 26.06
N PRO A 148 4.03 -13.12 26.71
CA PRO A 148 4.58 -12.04 27.53
C PRO A 148 5.47 -12.52 28.69
N ASP A 149 5.28 -13.75 29.16
CA ASP A 149 6.10 -14.38 30.19
C ASP A 149 7.38 -15.05 29.65
N GLY A 150 7.64 -14.93 28.34
CA GLY A 150 8.79 -15.53 27.65
C GLY A 150 8.60 -17.00 27.27
N SER A 151 7.50 -17.63 27.67
CA SER A 151 7.19 -19.00 27.26
C SER A 151 6.70 -19.04 25.81
N LYS A 152 6.71 -20.23 25.21
CA LYS A 152 6.35 -20.44 23.80
C LYS A 152 5.25 -21.48 23.66
N PRO A 153 4.38 -21.36 22.65
CA PRO A 153 3.41 -22.41 22.35
C PRO A 153 4.09 -23.70 21.93
N ALA A 154 3.43 -24.84 22.19
CA ALA A 154 3.93 -26.16 21.81
C ALA A 154 4.08 -26.38 20.28
N TRP A 155 3.46 -25.52 19.46
CA TRP A 155 3.56 -25.55 18.00
C TRP A 155 4.77 -24.76 17.46
N SER A 156 5.35 -23.84 18.25
CA SER A 156 6.47 -22.99 17.81
C SER A 156 7.65 -23.84 17.33
N GLY A 157 8.21 -23.48 16.16
CA GLY A 157 9.30 -24.21 15.50
C GLY A 157 8.92 -25.58 14.91
N ARG A 158 7.65 -26.01 15.01
CA ARG A 158 7.16 -27.29 14.46
C ARG A 158 6.15 -27.12 13.35
N VAL A 159 5.40 -26.03 13.41
CA VAL A 159 4.36 -25.68 12.44
C VAL A 159 4.61 -24.27 11.98
N GLU A 160 4.58 -24.08 10.66
CA GLU A 160 4.61 -22.76 10.05
C GLU A 160 3.26 -22.46 9.41
N THR A 161 2.84 -21.20 9.49
CA THR A 161 1.62 -20.71 8.83
C THR A 161 2.02 -19.66 7.81
N GLU A 162 1.90 -19.99 6.54
CA GLU A 162 2.08 -19.07 5.43
C GLU A 162 0.75 -18.42 5.06
N PHE A 163 0.73 -17.10 5.08
CA PHE A 163 -0.33 -16.28 4.53
C PHE A 163 0.11 -15.79 3.15
N VAL A 164 -0.73 -16.02 2.14
CA VAL A 164 -0.58 -15.41 0.81
C VAL A 164 -1.58 -14.28 0.74
N LEU A 165 -1.07 -13.06 0.66
CA LEU A 165 -1.86 -11.84 0.71
C LEU A 165 -1.65 -11.06 -0.58
N ARG A 166 -2.70 -10.45 -1.12
CA ARG A 166 -2.61 -9.53 -2.25
C ARG A 166 -2.67 -8.10 -1.75
N ARG A 167 -1.84 -7.20 -2.29
CA ARG A 167 -1.96 -5.78 -1.99
C ARG A 167 -3.37 -5.32 -2.35
N ALA A 168 -4.05 -4.70 -1.38
CA ALA A 168 -5.35 -4.11 -1.64
C ALA A 168 -5.18 -3.07 -2.73
N ALA A 169 -6.05 -3.11 -3.75
CA ALA A 169 -6.03 -2.10 -4.77
C ALA A 169 -6.12 -0.73 -4.09
N ALA A 170 -5.21 0.18 -4.43
CA ALA A 170 -5.36 1.56 -4.01
C ALA A 170 -6.79 1.98 -4.38
N ALA A 171 -7.52 2.57 -3.43
CA ALA A 171 -8.81 3.18 -3.75
C ALA A 171 -8.59 4.01 -5.00
N VAL A 172 -9.28 3.69 -6.10
CA VAL A 172 -9.19 4.47 -7.32
C VAL A 172 -9.52 5.88 -6.88
N ALA A 173 -8.53 6.76 -6.87
CA ALA A 173 -8.74 8.14 -6.47
C ALA A 173 -9.94 8.62 -7.29
N PRO A 174 -10.99 9.16 -6.64
CA PRO A 174 -12.19 9.54 -7.37
C PRO A 174 -11.76 10.42 -8.53
N LYS A 175 -12.20 10.09 -9.76
CA LYS A 175 -11.81 10.84 -10.96
C LYS A 175 -11.94 12.33 -10.64
N PRO A 176 -10.88 13.14 -10.82
CA PRO A 176 -10.92 14.53 -10.40
C PRO A 176 -12.10 15.20 -11.10
N SER A 177 -12.78 16.08 -10.38
CA SER A 177 -13.92 16.84 -10.88
C SER A 177 -13.75 18.29 -10.51
N ILE A 178 -14.32 19.19 -11.33
CA ILE A 178 -14.29 20.63 -11.04
C ILE A 178 -14.87 20.91 -9.66
N GLY A 179 -15.96 20.22 -9.28
CA GLY A 179 -16.58 20.35 -7.96
C GLY A 179 -15.63 19.99 -6.81
N ALA A 180 -14.91 18.87 -6.94
CA ALA A 180 -13.93 18.44 -5.93
C ALA A 180 -12.75 19.42 -5.80
N ALA A 181 -12.19 19.88 -6.93
CA ALA A 181 -11.09 20.85 -6.92
C ALA A 181 -11.51 22.19 -6.29
N MET A 182 -12.71 22.67 -6.60
CA MET A 182 -13.26 23.89 -5.99
C MET A 182 -13.57 23.71 -4.50
N SER A 183 -14.08 22.54 -4.10
CA SER A 183 -14.33 22.23 -2.69
C SER A 183 -13.04 22.18 -1.88
N ALA A 184 -11.96 21.59 -2.43
CA ALA A 184 -10.65 21.58 -1.79
C ALA A 184 -10.11 23.02 -1.61
N LEU A 185 -10.26 23.86 -2.63
CA LEU A 185 -9.87 25.27 -2.55
C LEU A 185 -10.66 26.02 -1.45
N GLN A 186 -11.98 25.79 -1.37
CA GLN A 186 -12.84 26.38 -0.32
C GLN A 186 -12.44 25.90 1.08
N ALA A 187 -11.97 24.67 1.20
CA ALA A 187 -11.45 24.11 2.46
C ALA A 187 -10.05 24.63 2.84
N GLY A 188 -9.42 25.47 2.00
CA GLY A 188 -8.06 25.97 2.20
C GLY A 188 -6.95 25.01 1.76
N ASP A 189 -7.31 23.84 1.22
CA ASP A 189 -6.36 22.87 0.67
C ASP A 189 -6.02 23.22 -0.79
N GLY A 190 -5.19 24.26 -0.92
CA GLY A 190 -4.75 24.77 -2.21
C GLY A 190 -3.91 23.78 -3.02
N GLU A 191 -3.14 22.93 -2.35
CA GLU A 191 -2.27 21.94 -2.99
C GLU A 191 -3.10 20.85 -3.66
N SER A 192 -4.06 20.26 -2.93
CA SER A 192 -4.99 19.29 -3.49
C SER A 192 -5.86 19.89 -4.59
N ALA A 193 -6.35 21.13 -4.40
CA ALA A 193 -7.13 21.83 -5.42
C ALA A 193 -6.35 21.96 -6.74
N ARG A 194 -5.09 22.41 -6.67
CA ARG A 194 -4.23 22.56 -7.85
C ARG A 194 -3.96 21.21 -8.49
N ALA A 195 -3.60 20.18 -7.71
CA ALA A 195 -3.33 18.84 -8.23
C ALA A 195 -4.54 18.27 -8.99
N MET A 196 -5.74 18.36 -8.42
CA MET A 196 -6.97 17.90 -9.07
C MET A 196 -7.28 18.67 -10.37
N ALA A 197 -7.08 19.99 -10.37
CA ALA A 197 -7.33 20.81 -11.55
C ALA A 197 -6.29 20.59 -12.66
N THR A 198 -5.02 20.36 -12.33
CA THR A 198 -4.00 19.96 -13.30
C THR A 198 -4.35 18.61 -13.93
N GLN A 199 -4.71 17.63 -13.11
CA GLN A 199 -5.10 16.31 -13.60
C GLN A 199 -6.34 16.40 -14.52
N LEU A 200 -7.30 17.28 -14.22
CA LEU A 200 -8.44 17.54 -15.12
C LEU A 200 -8.00 18.01 -16.50
N THR A 201 -7.01 18.90 -16.59
CA THR A 201 -6.50 19.42 -17.87
C THR A 201 -5.72 18.37 -18.67
N GLU A 202 -5.09 17.41 -17.98
CA GLU A 202 -4.41 16.28 -18.63
C GLU A 202 -5.38 15.23 -19.15
N LEU A 203 -6.43 14.93 -18.37
CA LEU A 203 -7.47 13.95 -18.73
C LEU A 203 -8.41 14.49 -19.80
N GLU A 204 -8.67 15.80 -19.81
CA GLU A 204 -9.61 16.45 -20.72
C GLU A 204 -8.97 17.68 -21.38
N PRO A 205 -7.95 17.52 -22.25
CA PRO A 205 -7.22 18.65 -22.83
C PRO A 205 -8.08 19.61 -23.65
N GLY A 206 -9.19 19.12 -24.23
CA GLY A 206 -10.16 19.93 -24.97
C GLY A 206 -11.24 20.60 -24.11
N ASN A 207 -11.20 20.42 -22.78
CA ASN A 207 -12.20 20.99 -21.89
C ASN A 207 -11.76 22.38 -21.39
N ALA A 208 -12.22 23.44 -22.07
CA ALA A 208 -11.93 24.82 -21.68
C ALA A 208 -12.33 25.15 -20.23
N MET A 209 -13.33 24.47 -19.68
CA MET A 209 -13.76 24.65 -18.28
C MET A 209 -12.71 24.11 -17.31
N ALA A 210 -12.04 23.00 -17.62
CA ALA A 210 -10.96 22.46 -16.79
C ALA A 210 -9.78 23.43 -16.72
N TRP A 211 -9.37 23.97 -17.87
CA TRP A 211 -8.33 25.01 -17.95
C TRP A 211 -8.69 26.30 -17.22
N ARG A 212 -9.96 26.72 -17.30
CA ARG A 212 -10.48 27.86 -16.50
C ARG A 212 -10.37 27.59 -15.01
N THR A 213 -10.79 26.41 -14.55
CA THR A 213 -10.75 26.02 -13.14
C THR A 213 -9.31 26.02 -12.62
N LEU A 214 -8.35 25.45 -13.35
CA LEU A 214 -6.93 25.52 -13.00
C LEU A 214 -6.45 26.97 -12.90
N GLY A 215 -6.83 27.82 -13.86
CA GLY A 215 -6.52 29.25 -13.84
C GLY A 215 -7.04 29.95 -12.58
N SER A 216 -8.32 29.76 -12.23
CA SER A 216 -8.93 30.36 -11.04
C SER A 216 -8.31 29.87 -9.73
N ILE A 217 -7.93 28.58 -9.66
CA ILE A 217 -7.22 28.02 -8.51
C ILE A 217 -5.83 28.65 -8.41
N CYS A 218 -5.07 28.73 -9.50
CA CYS A 218 -3.75 29.36 -9.50
C CYS A 218 -3.81 30.86 -9.12
N ILE A 219 -4.85 31.60 -9.53
CA ILE A 219 -5.09 32.98 -9.06
C ILE A 219 -5.28 33.01 -7.54
N SER A 220 -6.12 32.11 -7.01
CA SER A 220 -6.41 32.03 -5.56
C SER A 220 -5.15 31.71 -4.74
N LEU A 221 -4.23 30.93 -5.33
CA LEU A 221 -2.92 30.61 -4.75
C LEU A 221 -1.84 31.67 -5.03
N LYS A 222 -2.19 32.75 -5.73
CA LYS A 222 -1.26 33.83 -6.14
C LYS A 222 -0.13 33.36 -7.08
N ASP A 223 -0.29 32.21 -7.72
CA ASP A 223 0.60 31.70 -8.77
C ASP A 223 0.18 32.26 -10.14
N LEU A 224 0.53 33.52 -10.36
CA LEU A 224 0.20 34.26 -11.59
C LEU A 224 0.80 33.62 -12.86
N PRO A 225 2.03 33.05 -12.84
CA PRO A 225 2.56 32.31 -13.98
C PRO A 225 1.68 31.10 -14.37
N CYS A 226 1.30 30.26 -13.40
CA CYS A 226 0.39 29.14 -13.65
C CYS A 226 -0.94 29.63 -14.22
N ALA A 227 -1.55 30.64 -13.58
CA ALA A 227 -2.85 31.17 -13.99
C ALA A 227 -2.85 31.63 -15.45
N ARG A 228 -1.83 32.39 -15.85
CA ARG A 228 -1.69 32.88 -17.23
C ARG A 228 -1.56 31.74 -18.23
N ALA A 229 -0.79 30.70 -17.90
CA ALA A 229 -0.63 29.54 -18.78
C ALA A 229 -1.96 28.79 -18.96
N ALA A 230 -2.65 28.49 -17.85
CA ALA A 230 -3.91 27.75 -17.89
C ALA A 230 -5.03 28.53 -18.60
N LEU A 231 -5.17 29.84 -18.35
CA LEU A 231 -6.18 30.68 -18.99
C LEU A 231 -5.93 30.84 -20.50
N ARG A 232 -4.67 30.88 -20.95
CA ARG A 232 -4.33 30.88 -22.38
C ARG A 232 -4.78 29.61 -23.08
N GLN A 233 -4.51 28.45 -22.49
CA GLN A 233 -5.01 27.18 -23.02
C GLN A 233 -6.55 27.15 -23.08
N GLY A 234 -7.24 27.66 -22.05
CA GLY A 234 -8.70 27.79 -22.09
C GLY A 234 -9.22 28.71 -23.21
N LEU A 235 -8.53 29.82 -23.49
CA LEU A 235 -8.89 30.77 -24.55
C LEU A 235 -8.61 30.22 -25.95
N GLU A 236 -7.56 29.43 -26.13
CA GLU A 236 -7.29 28.74 -27.40
C GLU A 236 -8.44 27.80 -27.77
N LEU A 237 -9.05 27.15 -26.77
CA LEU A 237 -10.18 26.25 -26.97
C LEU A 237 -11.52 26.98 -27.16
N THR A 238 -11.69 28.13 -26.49
CA THR A 238 -12.90 28.98 -26.58
C THR A 238 -12.52 30.46 -26.62
N PRO A 239 -12.24 31.01 -27.81
CA PRO A 239 -11.79 32.40 -27.97
C PRO A 239 -12.82 33.44 -27.51
N ASP A 240 -14.12 33.12 -27.62
CA ASP A 240 -15.23 34.00 -27.27
C ASP A 240 -15.79 33.74 -25.86
N ALA A 241 -14.91 33.53 -24.87
CA ALA A 241 -15.30 33.30 -23.48
C ALA A 241 -15.02 34.54 -22.60
N PRO A 242 -16.00 35.43 -22.35
CA PRO A 242 -15.81 36.65 -21.55
C PRO A 242 -15.23 36.42 -20.16
N GLN A 243 -15.56 35.27 -19.56
CA GLN A 243 -15.10 34.86 -18.23
C GLN A 243 -13.59 34.57 -18.18
N LEU A 244 -13.01 34.06 -19.27
CA LEU A 244 -11.58 33.80 -19.38
C LEU A 244 -10.80 35.08 -19.67
N LEU A 245 -11.38 35.99 -20.46
CA LEU A 245 -10.82 37.31 -20.72
C LEU A 245 -10.75 38.16 -19.45
N TYR A 246 -11.79 38.11 -18.61
CA TYR A 246 -11.81 38.83 -17.33
C TYR A 246 -10.69 38.38 -16.37
N ASN A 247 -10.36 37.09 -16.37
CA ASN A 247 -9.33 36.54 -15.47
C ASN A 247 -7.88 36.69 -15.99
N LEU A 248 -7.70 37.11 -17.25
CA LEU A 248 -6.39 37.31 -17.87
C LEU A 248 -5.94 38.79 -17.87
N ALA A 249 -6.89 39.72 -17.76
CA ALA A 249 -6.67 41.17 -17.70
C ALA A 249 -6.06 41.60 -16.36
#